data_AF-A0A1A8D3V6-F1
#
_entry.id   AF-A0A1A8D3V6-F1
#
_cell.length_a   1.000
_cell.length_b   1.000
_cell.length_c   1.000
_cell.angle_alpha   90.00
_cell.angle_beta   90.00
_cell.angle_gamma   90.00
#
_symmetry.space_group_name_H-M   'P 1'
#
loop_
_entity.id
_entity.type
_entity.pdbx_description
1 polymer ?
#
loop_
_entity_poly.entity_id
_entity_poly.type
_entity_poly.pdbx_seq_one_letter_code
_entity_poly.pdbx_strand_id
1 'polypeptide(L)'
;QSMRQFYTTVIKSILTYSVTMWNVGATIRGKKRLQWVVRTAEMVIGCKIPYIQDLYTSRTLRRAGRITTDLHPGHRFFDSLPYGRRL
;
A
#
# COMPACT_ATOMS: atom_id res chain seq x y z
N GLN A 1 -0.47 -3.27 30.41
CA GLN A 1 -0.48 -3.64 28.98
C GLN A 1 -0.62 -2.43 28.01
N SER A 2 -0.93 -1.20 28.47
CA SER A 2 -1.65 -0.22 27.63
C SER A 2 -0.82 0.68 26.70
N MET A 3 0.31 1.26 27.16
CA MET A 3 0.99 2.32 26.41
C MET A 3 1.89 1.82 25.27
N ARG A 4 2.69 0.77 25.51
CA ARG A 4 3.60 0.22 24.50
C ARG A 4 2.85 -0.27 23.25
N GLN A 5 1.69 -0.91 23.43
CA GLN A 5 0.86 -1.40 22.33
C GLN A 5 0.23 -0.26 21.53
N PHE A 6 -0.21 0.81 22.21
CA PHE A 6 -0.76 2.00 21.57
C PHE A 6 0.29 2.66 20.64
N TYR A 7 1.48 2.98 21.16
CA TYR A 7 2.54 3.57 20.34
C TYR A 7 2.99 2.65 19.20
N THR A 8 3.09 1.34 19.46
CA THR A 8 3.43 0.37 18.42
C THR A 8 2.41 0.38 17.29
N THR A 9 1.12 0.42 17.63
CA THR A 9 0.03 0.43 16.65
C THR A 9 0.02 1.72 15.84
N VAL A 10 0.17 2.87 16.50
CA VAL A 10 0.20 4.19 15.84
C VAL A 10 1.40 4.29 14.89
N ILE A 11 2.61 3.94 15.36
CA ILE A 11 3.83 3.97 14.54
C ILE A 11 3.67 3.04 13.32
N LYS A 12 3.17 1.81 13.52
CA LYS A 12 2.92 0.87 12.42
C LYS A 12 1.91 1.42 11.42
N SER A 13 0.81 2.03 11.88
CA SER A 13 -0.23 2.58 11.01
C SER A 13 0.30 3.72 10.14
N ILE A 14 0.94 4.72 10.76
CA ILE A 14 1.52 5.88 10.08
C ILE A 14 2.55 5.43 9.06
N LEU A 15 3.49 4.56 9.47
CA LEU A 15 4.55 4.08 8.59
C LEU A 15 3.99 3.31 7.40
N THR A 16 3.02 2.44 7.61
CA THR A 16 2.40 1.65 6.53
C THR A 16 1.66 2.56 5.54
N TYR A 17 0.97 3.59 6.02
CA TYR A 17 0.28 4.56 5.17
C TYR A 17 1.25 5.42 4.37
N SER A 18 2.20 6.07 5.05
CA SER A 18 3.18 6.97 4.42
C SER A 18 4.07 6.26 3.41
N VAL A 19 4.45 5.00 3.70
CA VAL A 19 5.21 4.17 2.76
C VAL A 19 4.47 3.97 1.45
N THR A 20 3.15 3.75 1.51
CA THR A 20 2.34 3.52 0.29
C THR A 20 2.32 4.77 -0.58
N MET A 21 2.16 5.96 0.02
CA MET A 21 2.13 7.22 -0.72
C MET A 21 3.48 7.58 -1.31
N TRP A 22 4.56 7.45 -0.54
CA TRP A 22 5.89 7.82 -1.02
C TRP A 22 6.48 6.82 -2.02
N ASN A 23 6.07 5.54 -1.99
CA ASN A 23 6.61 4.54 -2.91
C ASN A 23 6.20 4.75 -4.38
N VAL A 24 5.06 5.41 -4.64
CA VAL A 24 4.54 5.65 -6.00
C VAL A 24 5.44 6.57 -6.83
N GLY A 25 6.10 7.55 -6.18
CA GLY A 25 6.98 8.52 -6.86
C GLY A 25 8.47 8.42 -6.49
N ALA A 26 8.86 7.50 -5.62
CA ALA A 26 10.24 7.43 -5.13
C ALA A 26 11.22 6.81 -6.13
N THR A 27 12.35 7.49 -6.33
CA THR A 27 13.53 6.91 -6.99
C THR A 27 14.07 5.69 -6.22
N ILE A 28 14.91 4.86 -6.84
CA ILE A 28 15.55 3.71 -6.17
C ILE A 28 16.26 4.15 -4.87
N ARG A 29 16.94 5.29 -4.92
CA ARG A 29 17.60 5.89 -3.75
C ARG A 29 16.60 6.33 -2.69
N GLY A 30 15.47 6.91 -3.10
CA GLY A 30 14.35 7.25 -2.20
C GLY A 30 13.76 6.02 -1.51
N LYS A 31 13.56 4.92 -2.25
CA LYS A 31 13.06 3.65 -1.70
C LYS A 31 14.03 3.06 -0.66
N LYS A 32 15.34 3.10 -0.92
CA LYS A 32 16.36 2.67 0.05
C LYS A 32 16.35 3.51 1.34
N ARG A 33 16.22 4.83 1.21
CA ARG A 33 16.11 5.75 2.38
C ARG A 33 14.86 5.46 3.20
N LEU A 34 13.72 5.27 2.53
CA LEU A 34 12.47 4.93 3.20
C LEU A 34 12.60 3.59 3.94
N GLN A 35 13.27 2.59 3.34
CA GLN A 35 13.50 1.31 4.00
C GLN A 35 14.33 1.46 5.27
N TRP A 36 15.32 2.35 5.23
CA TRP A 36 16.12 2.64 6.41
C TRP A 36 15.29 3.24 7.54
N VAL A 37 14.38 4.18 7.23
CA VAL A 37 13.41 4.71 8.22
C VAL A 37 12.55 3.60 8.81
N VAL A 38 12.09 2.65 7.98
CA VAL A 38 11.33 1.48 8.46
C VAL A 38 12.17 0.65 9.44
N ARG A 39 13.45 0.37 9.12
CA ARG A 39 14.34 -0.38 10.02
C ARG A 39 14.59 0.35 11.34
N THR A 40 14.76 1.67 11.30
CA THR A 40 14.88 2.48 12.52
C THR A 40 13.62 2.40 13.37
N ALA A 41 12.44 2.49 12.75
CA ALA A 41 11.19 2.31 13.46
C ALA A 41 11.12 0.92 14.11
N GLU A 42 11.42 -0.16 13.38
CA GLU A 42 11.43 -1.52 13.93
C GLU A 42 12.29 -1.66 15.20
N MET A 43 13.47 -1.03 15.22
CA MET A 43 14.35 -1.03 16.40
C MET A 43 13.69 -0.35 17.60
N VAL A 44 13.00 0.77 17.39
CA VAL A 44 12.33 1.53 18.46
C VAL A 44 11.13 0.77 19.05
N ILE A 45 10.34 0.11 18.21
CA ILE A 45 9.14 -0.64 18.64
C ILE A 45 9.43 -2.11 18.98
N GLY A 46 10.62 -2.63 18.67
CA GLY A 46 10.99 -4.02 18.90
C GLY A 46 10.11 -5.01 18.12
N CYS A 47 9.49 -4.56 17.03
CA CYS A 47 8.54 -5.33 16.24
C CYS A 47 8.95 -5.32 14.78
N LYS A 48 8.89 -6.48 14.12
CA LYS A 48 9.13 -6.58 12.69
C LYS A 48 8.02 -5.86 11.90
N ILE A 49 8.45 -5.06 10.94
CA ILE A 49 7.64 -4.35 9.95
C ILE A 49 7.98 -4.95 8.58
N PRO A 50 6.99 -5.25 7.73
CA PRO A 50 7.28 -5.84 6.42
C PRO A 50 8.09 -4.87 5.54
N TYR A 51 8.84 -5.41 4.59
CA TYR A 51 9.64 -4.60 3.67
C TYR A 51 8.71 -3.70 2.83
N ILE A 52 9.21 -2.54 2.41
CA ILE A 52 8.40 -1.55 1.69
C ILE A 52 7.82 -2.11 0.40
N GLN A 53 8.62 -2.85 -0.37
CA GLN A 53 8.12 -3.47 -1.59
C GLN A 53 7.04 -4.51 -1.28
N ASP A 54 7.19 -5.31 -0.23
CA ASP A 54 6.18 -6.30 0.15
C ASP A 54 4.86 -5.63 0.54
N LEU A 55 4.93 -4.55 1.34
CA LEU A 55 3.78 -3.74 1.71
C LEU A 55 3.08 -3.15 0.48
N TYR A 56 3.86 -2.58 -0.43
CA TYR A 56 3.35 -1.97 -1.64
C TYR A 56 2.69 -3.00 -2.57
N THR A 57 3.36 -4.13 -2.82
CA THR A 57 2.87 -5.22 -3.66
C THR A 57 1.59 -5.81 -3.06
N SER A 58 1.58 -6.11 -1.76
CA SER A 58 0.40 -6.64 -1.07
C SER A 58 -0.79 -5.68 -1.16
N ARG A 59 -0.58 -4.37 -0.93
CA ARG A 59 -1.65 -3.37 -1.04
C ARG A 59 -2.16 -3.22 -2.47
N THR A 60 -1.27 -3.19 -3.45
CA THR A 60 -1.61 -3.07 -4.87
C THR A 60 -2.43 -4.27 -5.31
N LEU A 61 -2.01 -5.49 -4.97
CA LEU A 61 -2.74 -6.72 -5.26
C LEU A 61 -4.12 -6.74 -4.59
N ARG A 62 -4.20 -6.37 -3.31
CA ARG A 62 -5.48 -6.30 -2.60
C ARG A 62 -6.43 -5.29 -3.24
N ARG A 63 -5.91 -4.14 -3.70
CA ARG A 63 -6.71 -3.12 -4.39
C ARG A 63 -7.16 -3.60 -5.77
N ALA A 64 -6.27 -4.22 -6.54
CA ALA A 64 -6.58 -4.80 -7.85
C ALA A 64 -7.64 -5.89 -7.74
N GLY A 65 -7.49 -6.83 -6.80
CA GLY A 65 -8.50 -7.86 -6.53
C GLY A 65 -9.85 -7.28 -6.11
N ARG A 66 -9.85 -6.16 -5.36
CA ARG A 66 -11.11 -5.46 -5.05
C ARG A 66 -11.76 -4.86 -6.29
N ILE A 67 -10.97 -4.26 -7.19
CA ILE A 67 -11.48 -3.76 -8.47
C ILE A 67 -12.05 -4.91 -9.30
N THR A 68 -11.36 -6.05 -9.38
CA THR A 68 -11.85 -7.25 -10.10
C THR A 68 -13.14 -7.81 -9.50
N THR A 69 -13.29 -7.80 -8.18
CA THR A 69 -14.54 -8.25 -7.52
C THR A 69 -15.67 -7.23 -7.64
N ASP A 70 -15.34 -5.93 -7.63
CA ASP A 70 -16.27 -4.83 -7.86
C ASP A 70 -16.76 -4.80 -9.35
N LEU A 71 -16.05 -5.47 -10.27
CA LEU A 71 -16.40 -5.63 -11.70
C LEU A 71 -17.44 -6.76 -11.96
N HIS A 72 -18.35 -7.02 -11.01
CA HIS A 72 -19.40 -8.04 -11.16
C HIS A 72 -20.23 -7.81 -12.45
N PRO A 73 -20.62 -8.87 -13.20
CA PRO A 73 -21.34 -8.74 -14.50
C PRO A 73 -22.67 -7.96 -14.48
N GLY A 74 -23.19 -7.66 -13.29
CA GLY A 74 -24.40 -6.86 -13.07
C GLY A 74 -24.14 -5.41 -12.65
N HIS A 75 -22.88 -4.96 -12.56
CA HIS A 75 -22.55 -3.63 -12.06
C HIS A 75 -22.21 -2.65 -13.19
N ARG A 76 -23.02 -1.60 -13.32
CA ARG A 76 -23.10 -0.64 -14.43
C ARG A 76 -21.94 0.37 -14.51
N PHE A 77 -20.75 0.06 -13.99
CA PHE A 77 -19.64 1.04 -13.98
C PHE A 77 -18.87 1.13 -15.30
N PHE A 78 -19.08 0.17 -16.20
CA PHE A 78 -18.56 0.24 -17.56
C PHE A 78 -19.73 -0.04 -18.50
N ASP A 79 -20.43 1.02 -18.90
CA ASP A 79 -21.14 0.96 -20.17
C ASP A 79 -20.08 0.65 -21.24
N SER A 80 -20.29 -0.44 -21.98
CA SER A 80 -19.40 -0.83 -23.05
C SER A 80 -19.28 0.38 -23.99
N LEU A 81 -18.12 1.03 -24.01
CA LEU A 81 -17.86 2.14 -24.93
C LEU A 81 -18.25 1.65 -26.33
N PRO A 82 -19.03 2.42 -27.11
CA PRO A 82 -19.32 2.05 -28.48
C PRO A 82 -17.98 2.02 -29.18
N TYR A 83 -17.44 0.81 -29.34
CA TYR A 83 -16.15 0.57 -29.95
C TYR A 83 -16.28 1.15 -31.35
N GLY A 84 -15.66 2.30 -31.55
CA GLY A 84 -15.86 3.12 -32.73
C GLY A 84 -15.67 2.25 -33.96
N ARG A 85 -16.72 2.11 -34.76
CA ARG A 85 -16.60 1.65 -36.14
C ARG A 85 -15.56 2.56 -36.79
N ARG A 86 -14.35 2.05 -36.95
CA ARG A 86 -13.40 2.61 -37.91
C ARG A 86 -14.03 2.33 -39.27
N LEU A 87 -14.71 3.34 -39.81
CA LEU A 87 -14.88 3.45 -41.26
C LEU A 87 -13.51 3.80 -41.86
#